data_AF-A0A0U5CK39-F1
#
_entry.id   AF-A0A0U5CK39-F1
#
_cell.length_a   1.000
_cell.length_b   1.000
_cell.length_c   1.000
_cell.angle_alpha   90.00
_cell.angle_beta   90.00
_cell.angle_gamma   90.00
#
_symmetry.space_group_name_H-M   'P 1'
#
loop_
_entity.id
_entity.type
_entity.pdbx_description
1 polymer ?
#
loop_
_entity_poly.entity_id
_entity_poly.type
_entity_poly.pdbx_seq_one_letter_code
_entity_poly.pdbx_strand_id
1 'polypeptide(L)'
;MLDHVKREHPTWKDDPNILITKNDAAMSLLHFISTTQVLIADKETFDTDKLLLVYLDAKQNITMQGRMEITEERLDQLAVDWGQGAQPSELFREGALGEGYLVNSEPGKQLYQWTKQDLEDDPTLAVSRAVDGVSHMEV
;
A
#
# COMPACT_ATOMS: atom_id res chain seq x y z
N MET A 1 -7.50 -9.75 1.94
CA MET A 1 -7.15 -8.37 1.55
C MET A 1 -6.62 -7.59 2.75
N LEU A 2 -7.39 -7.36 3.83
CA LEU A 2 -6.85 -6.82 5.09
C LEU A 2 -6.57 -7.91 6.14
N ASP A 3 -7.52 -8.82 6.34
CA ASP A 3 -7.40 -9.92 7.32
C ASP A 3 -6.28 -10.91 7.00
N HIS A 4 -5.88 -10.99 5.74
CA HIS A 4 -4.73 -11.77 5.33
C HIS A 4 -3.45 -11.15 5.89
N VAL A 5 -3.26 -9.85 5.68
CA VAL A 5 -2.11 -9.08 6.19
C VAL A 5 -2.06 -9.10 7.71
N LYS A 6 -3.22 -8.90 8.38
CA LYS A 6 -3.31 -9.01 9.86
C LYS A 6 -2.84 -10.38 10.38
N ARG A 7 -3.17 -11.48 9.68
CA ARG A 7 -2.77 -12.85 10.06
C ARG A 7 -1.30 -13.15 9.78
N GLU A 8 -0.75 -12.66 8.67
CA GLU A 8 0.67 -12.83 8.35
C GLU A 8 1.59 -11.96 9.20
N HIS A 9 1.07 -10.85 9.71
CA HIS A 9 1.80 -9.91 10.55
C HIS A 9 1.08 -9.70 11.90
N PRO A 10 1.12 -10.66 12.84
CA PRO A 10 0.36 -10.57 14.10
C PRO A 10 0.78 -9.38 14.99
N THR A 11 1.98 -8.83 14.78
CA THR A 11 2.51 -7.63 15.45
C THR A 11 2.13 -6.34 14.73
N TRP A 12 1.20 -6.35 13.76
CA TRP A 12 0.78 -5.15 13.03
C TRP A 12 0.28 -4.02 13.94
N LYS A 13 -0.13 -4.32 15.18
CA LYS A 13 -0.53 -3.29 16.16
C LYS A 13 0.64 -2.43 16.62
N ASP A 14 1.87 -2.96 16.58
CA ASP A 14 3.09 -2.23 16.91
C ASP A 14 3.52 -1.30 15.77
N ASP A 15 3.22 -1.69 14.53
CA ASP A 15 3.40 -0.87 13.33
C ASP A 15 2.18 -1.00 12.38
N PRO A 16 1.16 -0.14 12.56
CA PRO A 16 -0.05 -0.17 11.75
C PRO A 16 0.19 0.05 10.26
N ASN A 17 1.32 0.65 9.85
CA ASN A 17 1.60 0.93 8.45
C ASN A 17 1.79 -0.33 7.60
N ILE A 18 2.12 -1.46 8.24
CA ILE A 18 2.15 -2.78 7.61
C ILE A 18 0.82 -3.12 6.93
N LEU A 19 -0.30 -2.64 7.46
CA LEU A 19 -1.62 -2.87 6.86
C LEU A 19 -1.80 -2.24 5.47
N ILE A 20 -0.92 -1.29 5.10
CA ILE A 20 -0.85 -0.68 3.78
C ILE A 20 0.36 -1.22 3.02
N THR A 21 1.55 -1.15 3.60
CA THR A 21 2.82 -1.49 2.91
C THR A 21 2.95 -2.98 2.59
N LYS A 22 2.18 -3.86 3.25
CA LYS A 22 2.09 -5.29 2.95
C LYS A 22 0.74 -5.70 2.36
N ASN A 23 -0.03 -4.73 1.87
CA ASN A 23 -1.33 -4.96 1.28
C ASN A 23 -1.33 -4.53 -0.20
N ASP A 24 -1.15 -5.51 -1.09
CA ASP A 24 -1.06 -5.27 -2.54
C ASP A 24 -2.24 -4.47 -3.08
N ALA A 25 -3.45 -4.69 -2.56
CA ALA A 25 -4.63 -3.94 -2.98
C ALA A 25 -4.57 -2.46 -2.55
N ALA A 26 -4.05 -2.18 -1.36
CA ALA A 26 -3.89 -0.80 -0.88
C ALA A 26 -2.80 -0.07 -1.68
N MET A 27 -1.67 -0.73 -1.93
CA MET A 27 -0.59 -0.20 -2.79
C MET A 27 -1.08 0.02 -4.23
N SER A 28 -1.89 -0.89 -4.76
CA SER A 28 -2.53 -0.75 -6.09
C SER A 28 -3.37 0.52 -6.18
N LEU A 29 -4.19 0.79 -5.16
CA LEU A 29 -5.03 1.99 -5.12
C LEU A 29 -4.18 3.27 -5.10
N LEU A 30 -3.05 3.28 -4.39
CA LEU A 30 -2.14 4.43 -4.37
C LEU A 30 -1.55 4.73 -5.74
N HIS A 31 -1.18 3.69 -6.49
CA HIS A 31 -0.78 3.87 -7.87
C HIS A 31 -1.94 4.41 -8.73
N PHE A 32 -3.15 3.87 -8.60
CA PHE A 32 -4.32 4.31 -9.40
C PHE A 32 -4.75 5.76 -9.15
N ILE A 33 -4.64 6.26 -7.92
CA ILE A 33 -4.98 7.67 -7.62
C ILE A 33 -3.88 8.65 -8.03
N SER A 34 -2.69 8.12 -8.37
CA SER A 34 -1.60 8.96 -8.83
C SER A 34 -1.93 9.49 -10.22
N THR A 35 -1.75 10.78 -10.42
CA THR A 35 -2.00 11.48 -11.69
C THR A 35 -0.72 11.91 -12.37
N THR A 36 0.41 11.83 -11.68
CA THR A 36 1.69 12.31 -12.20
C THR A 36 2.82 11.41 -11.70
N GLN A 37 3.77 11.13 -12.58
CA GLN A 37 5.05 10.54 -12.25
C GLN A 37 6.17 11.53 -12.54
N VAL A 38 7.16 11.60 -11.66
CA VAL A 38 8.32 12.50 -11.78
C VAL A 38 9.60 11.69 -11.53
N LEU A 39 10.59 11.91 -12.38
CA LEU A 39 11.95 11.42 -12.17
C LEU A 39 12.83 12.58 -11.69
N ILE A 40 13.53 12.38 -10.58
CA ILE A 40 14.36 13.39 -9.94
C ILE A 40 15.80 12.87 -9.84
N ALA A 41 16.74 13.67 -10.37
CA ALA A 41 18.16 13.49 -10.14
C ALA A 41 18.58 14.36 -8.95
N ASP A 42 18.65 13.76 -7.77
CA ASP A 42 19.10 14.41 -6.55
C ASP A 42 20.56 14.05 -6.24
N LYS A 43 21.06 14.47 -5.07
CA LYS A 43 22.42 14.13 -4.65
C LYS A 43 22.67 12.62 -4.63
N GLU A 44 21.72 11.85 -4.10
CA GLU A 44 21.85 10.39 -4.00
C GLU A 44 21.90 9.74 -5.38
N THR A 45 21.21 10.30 -6.38
CA THR A 45 21.37 9.86 -7.77
C THR A 45 22.81 9.97 -8.25
N PHE A 46 23.51 11.05 -7.95
CA PHE A 46 24.92 11.18 -8.35
C PHE A 46 25.86 10.26 -7.58
N ASP A 47 25.46 9.83 -6.38
CA ASP A 47 26.25 8.91 -5.54
C ASP A 47 25.97 7.43 -5.89
N THR A 48 24.79 7.11 -6.43
CA THR A 48 24.30 5.71 -6.59
C THR A 48 23.91 5.32 -8.00
N ASP A 49 23.85 6.28 -8.94
CA ASP A 49 23.35 6.14 -10.31
C ASP A 49 21.86 5.73 -10.40
N LYS A 50 21.07 6.01 -9.34
CA LYS A 50 19.62 5.73 -9.28
C LYS A 50 18.78 6.99 -9.19
N LEU A 51 17.80 7.16 -10.09
CA LEU A 51 16.82 8.26 -9.98
C LEU A 51 15.86 8.00 -8.83
N LEU A 52 15.38 9.09 -8.23
CA LEU A 52 14.17 9.04 -7.42
C LEU A 52 12.96 9.11 -8.34
N LEU A 53 12.18 8.03 -8.39
CA LEU A 53 10.88 8.00 -9.03
C LEU A 53 9.81 8.36 -7.99
N VAL A 54 9.00 9.37 -8.28
CA VAL A 54 7.95 9.88 -7.39
C VAL A 54 6.61 9.84 -8.12
N TYR A 55 5.60 9.26 -7.47
CA TYR A 55 4.21 9.31 -7.89
C TYR A 55 3.46 10.33 -7.05
N LEU A 56 2.62 11.12 -7.71
CA LEU A 56 1.87 12.21 -7.10
C LEU A 56 0.37 12.08 -7.38
N ASP A 57 -0.46 12.40 -6.39
CA ASP A 57 -1.91 12.56 -6.58
C ASP A 57 -2.27 13.89 -7.28
N ALA A 58 -3.56 14.11 -7.51
CA ALA A 58 -4.07 15.33 -8.14
C ALA A 58 -3.79 16.63 -7.34
N LYS A 59 -3.38 16.51 -6.07
CA LYS A 59 -3.01 17.62 -5.19
C LYS A 59 -1.50 17.77 -5.03
N GLN A 60 -0.71 17.01 -5.80
CA GLN A 60 0.74 16.96 -5.73
C GLN A 60 1.30 16.39 -4.42
N ASN A 61 0.51 15.60 -3.69
CA ASN A 61 1.03 14.82 -2.57
C ASN A 61 1.73 13.57 -3.11
N ILE A 62 2.85 13.21 -2.50
CA ILE A 62 3.55 11.96 -2.80
C ILE A 62 2.66 10.79 -2.37
N THR A 63 2.30 9.92 -3.31
CA THR A 63 1.59 8.67 -3.03
C THR A 63 2.60 7.56 -2.75
N MET A 64 3.59 7.44 -3.63
CA MET A 64 4.66 6.44 -3.61
C MET A 64 5.96 7.04 -4.13
N GLN A 65 7.09 6.58 -3.62
CA GLN A 65 8.39 6.94 -4.15
C GLN A 65 9.41 5.81 -3.96
N GLY A 66 10.46 5.78 -4.78
CA GLY A 66 11.53 4.81 -4.64
C GLY A 66 12.67 5.04 -5.61
N ARG A 67 13.77 4.33 -5.40
CA ARG A 67 14.96 4.42 -6.24
C ARG A 67 14.86 3.44 -7.41
N MET A 68 15.23 3.92 -8.59
CA MET A 68 15.16 3.17 -9.85
C MET A 68 16.49 3.31 -10.60
N GLU A 69 16.97 2.19 -11.14
CA GLU A 69 18.10 2.16 -12.07
C GLU A 69 17.74 2.87 -13.38
N ILE A 70 18.67 3.65 -13.93
CA ILE A 70 18.45 4.38 -15.17
C ILE A 70 19.07 3.62 -16.34
N THR A 71 18.23 2.96 -17.13
CA THR A 71 18.62 2.53 -18.48
C THR A 71 17.58 3.00 -19.48
N GLU A 72 17.97 3.16 -20.74
CA GLU A 72 17.04 3.52 -21.83
C GLU A 72 15.83 2.58 -21.87
N GLU A 73 16.09 1.27 -21.79
CA GLU A 73 15.05 0.23 -21.71
C GLU A 73 14.10 0.43 -20.51
N ARG A 74 14.63 0.80 -19.34
CA ARG A 74 13.81 1.01 -18.14
C ARG A 74 12.94 2.25 -18.24
N LEU A 75 13.46 3.33 -18.83
CA LEU A 75 12.71 4.57 -19.04
C LEU A 75 11.57 4.35 -20.04
N ASP A 76 11.84 3.63 -21.13
CA ASP A 76 10.82 3.26 -22.11
C ASP A 76 9.74 2.38 -21.47
N GLN A 77 10.16 1.36 -20.71
CA GLN A 77 9.21 0.48 -20.02
C GLN A 77 8.37 1.24 -19.00
N LEU A 78 8.96 2.14 -18.22
CA LEU A 78 8.23 2.98 -17.26
C LEU A 78 7.16 3.83 -17.95
N ALA A 79 7.48 4.41 -19.12
CA ALA A 79 6.52 5.21 -19.88
C ALA A 79 5.37 4.36 -20.45
N VAL A 80 5.67 3.15 -20.94
CA VAL A 80 4.67 2.18 -21.41
C VAL A 80 3.77 1.75 -20.24
N ASP A 81 4.36 1.36 -19.11
CA ASP A 81 3.64 0.89 -17.94
C ASP A 81 2.68 1.96 -17.43
N TRP A 82 3.14 3.20 -17.31
CA TRP A 82 2.29 4.33 -16.95
C TRP A 82 1.13 4.54 -17.92
N GLY A 83 1.41 4.51 -19.23
CA GLY A 83 0.38 4.67 -20.26
C GLY A 83 -0.67 3.55 -20.28
N GLN A 84 -0.29 2.34 -19.84
CA GLN A 84 -1.20 1.19 -19.71
C GLN A 84 -1.86 1.09 -18.32
N GLY A 85 -1.50 1.95 -17.37
CA GLY A 85 -1.92 1.84 -15.97
C GLY A 85 -1.39 0.57 -15.29
N ALA A 86 -0.25 0.05 -15.75
CA ALA A 86 0.42 -1.09 -15.16
C ALA A 86 1.13 -0.68 -13.87
N GLN A 87 1.06 -1.56 -12.86
CA GLN A 87 1.60 -1.27 -11.55
C GLN A 87 3.14 -1.27 -11.54
N PRO A 88 3.79 -0.27 -10.91
CA PRO A 88 5.24 -0.17 -10.87
C PRO A 88 5.86 -1.18 -9.92
N SER A 89 6.09 -2.42 -10.38
CA SER A 89 6.52 -3.55 -9.54
C SER A 89 7.74 -3.29 -8.65
N GLU A 90 8.68 -2.44 -9.08
CA GLU A 90 9.85 -2.05 -8.28
C GLU A 90 9.49 -1.21 -7.05
N LEU A 91 8.56 -0.27 -7.21
CA LEU A 91 8.09 0.54 -6.09
C LEU A 91 7.26 -0.27 -5.09
N PHE A 92 6.58 -1.32 -5.53
CA PHE A 92 5.89 -2.24 -4.62
C PHE A 92 6.89 -3.04 -3.76
N ARG A 93 8.06 -3.37 -4.31
CA ARG A 93 9.07 -4.19 -3.63
C ARG A 93 9.97 -3.36 -2.72
N GLU A 94 10.42 -2.21 -3.20
CA GLU A 94 11.52 -1.44 -2.59
C GLU A 94 11.17 0.03 -2.33
N GLY A 95 9.97 0.47 -2.72
CA GLY A 95 9.50 1.83 -2.52
C GLY A 95 8.94 2.11 -1.13
N ALA A 96 8.75 3.40 -0.86
CA ALA A 96 8.10 3.93 0.33
C ALA A 96 6.82 4.67 -0.04
N LEU A 97 5.88 4.72 0.90
CA LEU A 97 4.66 5.50 0.77
C LEU A 97 4.90 6.93 1.23
N GLY A 98 4.18 7.87 0.62
CA GLY A 98 4.13 9.22 1.16
C GLY A 98 3.44 9.24 2.53
N GLU A 99 3.94 10.07 3.44
CA GLU A 99 3.49 10.11 4.83
C GLU A 99 1.98 10.30 4.95
N GLY A 100 1.38 11.12 4.08
CA GLY A 100 -0.06 11.37 4.05
C GLY A 100 -0.92 10.13 3.84
N TYR A 101 -0.38 9.04 3.28
CA TYR A 101 -1.11 7.81 2.96
C TYR A 101 -0.86 6.67 3.96
N LEU A 102 -0.08 6.93 5.02
CA LEU A 102 0.11 6.02 6.13
C LEU A 102 -1.16 5.94 6.99
N VAL A 103 -1.35 4.81 7.70
CA VAL A 103 -2.58 4.53 8.47
C VAL A 103 -2.81 5.54 9.58
N ASN A 104 -1.72 6.00 10.18
CA ASN A 104 -1.73 6.94 11.29
C ASN A 104 -1.90 8.40 10.85
N SER A 105 -1.74 8.72 9.57
CA SER A 105 -1.81 10.07 9.03
C SER A 105 -3.26 10.53 8.76
N GLU A 106 -3.53 11.82 8.96
CA GLU A 106 -4.89 12.38 8.81
C GLU A 106 -5.48 12.20 7.39
N PRO A 107 -4.74 12.44 6.28
CA PRO A 107 -5.26 12.19 4.94
C PRO A 107 -5.48 10.68 4.67
N GLY A 108 -4.59 9.82 5.17
CA GLY A 108 -4.60 8.38 4.95
C GLY A 108 -5.77 7.69 5.64
N LYS A 109 -6.17 8.17 6.82
CA LYS A 109 -7.38 7.70 7.51
C LYS A 109 -8.65 7.88 6.70
N GLN A 110 -8.77 8.94 5.88
CA GLN A 110 -9.96 9.16 5.06
C GLN A 110 -10.00 8.29 3.81
N LEU A 111 -8.84 8.00 3.21
CA LEU A 111 -8.73 7.09 2.06
C LEU A 111 -9.05 5.64 2.43
N TYR A 112 -8.64 5.20 3.63
CA TYR A 112 -8.81 3.82 4.07
C TYR A 112 -9.94 3.61 5.09
N GLN A 113 -10.52 4.69 5.62
CA GLN A 113 -11.66 4.72 6.56
C GLN A 113 -11.55 3.77 7.77
N TRP A 114 -10.36 3.35 8.18
CA TRP A 114 -10.23 2.45 9.33
C TRP A 114 -10.42 3.20 10.63
N THR A 115 -11.55 2.97 11.27
CA THR A 115 -11.76 3.27 12.68
C THR A 115 -10.99 2.29 13.55
N LYS A 116 -10.80 2.64 14.82
CA LYS A 116 -10.25 1.71 15.81
C LYS A 116 -11.04 0.38 15.84
N GLN A 117 -12.35 0.44 15.62
CA GLN A 117 -13.21 -0.73 15.54
C GLN A 117 -12.92 -1.60 14.30
N ASP A 118 -12.71 -1.01 13.12
CA ASP A 118 -12.33 -1.75 11.89
C ASP A 118 -10.97 -2.45 12.04
N LEU A 119 -10.09 -1.90 12.89
CA LEU A 119 -8.79 -2.47 13.21
C LEU A 119 -8.89 -3.59 14.26
N GLU A 120 -9.75 -3.42 15.26
CA GLU A 120 -9.89 -4.32 16.42
C GLU A 120 -10.87 -5.49 16.21
N ASP A 121 -11.71 -5.45 15.17
CA ASP A 121 -12.50 -6.62 14.76
C ASP A 121 -11.55 -7.76 14.31
N ASP A 122 -11.49 -8.78 15.17
CA ASP A 122 -10.70 -9.99 14.98
C ASP A 122 -11.61 -11.09 14.41
N PRO A 123 -11.41 -11.55 13.16
CA PRO A 123 -12.30 -12.52 12.51
C PRO A 123 -12.35 -13.86 13.24
N THR A 124 -11.41 -14.14 14.15
CA THR A 124 -11.34 -15.40 14.88
C THR A 124 -12.48 -15.57 15.90
N LEU A 125 -13.13 -14.47 16.33
CA LEU A 125 -14.28 -14.53 17.25
C LEU A 125 -15.63 -14.76 16.55
N ALA A 126 -15.70 -14.60 15.22
CA ALA A 126 -16.94 -14.80 14.48
C ALA A 126 -17.23 -16.28 14.18
N VAL A 127 -16.19 -17.11 14.07
CA VAL A 127 -16.34 -18.53 13.72
C VAL A 127 -16.71 -19.40 14.94
N SER A 128 -16.38 -18.99 16.17
CA SER A 128 -16.73 -19.76 17.37
C SER A 128 -18.19 -19.58 17.83
N ARG A 129 -18.85 -18.47 17.47
CA ARG A 129 -20.26 -18.22 17.85
C ARG A 129 -21.28 -18.94 16.97
N ALA A 130 -20.89 -19.45 15.81
CA ALA A 130 -21.78 -20.14 14.89
C ALA A 130 -21.97 -21.64 15.22
N VAL A 131 -21.12 -22.22 16.08
CA VAL A 131 -21.11 -23.68 16.35
C VAL A 131 -21.87 -24.05 17.63
N ASP A 132 -22.13 -23.09 18.53
CA ASP A 132 -22.87 -23.34 19.78
C ASP A 132 -24.40 -23.27 19.63
N GLY A 133 -24.91 -23.01 18.42
CA GLY A 133 -26.34 -22.78 18.16
C GLY A 133 -27.14 -23.98 17.63
N VAL A 134 -26.51 -25.13 17.37
CA VAL A 134 -27.21 -26.30 16.79
C VAL A 134 -27.06 -27.52 17.68
N SER A 135 -27.76 -27.53 18.81
CA SER A 135 -28.15 -28.77 19.48
C SER A 135 -29.37 -28.54 20.38
N HIS A 136 -30.56 -28.75 19.79
CA HIS A 136 -31.66 -29.57 20.35
C HIS A 136 -32.96 -29.26 19.62
N MET A 137 -33.44 -30.22 18.84
CA MET A 137 -34.82 -30.70 18.94
C MET A 137 -34.94 -32.04 18.21
N GLU A 138 -34.87 -33.12 18.99
CA GLU A 138 -35.62 -34.34 18.71
C GLU A 138 -37.12 -34.01 18.86
N VAL A 139 -37.95 -34.36 17.88
CA VAL A 139 -38.86 -35.54 17.83
C VAL A 139 -39.52 -35.57 16.46
#